data_AF-A0A926X003-F1
#
_entry.id   AF-A0A926X003-F1
#
_cell.length_a   1.000
_cell.length_b   1.000
_cell.length_c   1.000
_cell.angle_alpha   90.00
_cell.angle_beta   90.00
_cell.angle_gamma   90.00
#
_symmetry.space_group_name_H-M   'P 1'
#
loop_
_entity.id
_entity.type
_entity.pdbx_description
1 polymer ?
#
loop_
_entity_poly.entity_id
_entity_poly.type
_entity_poly.pdbx_seq_one_letter_code
_entity_poly.pdbx_strand_id
1 'polypeptide(L)'
;MNTSNLGVSVCRHCQYYRAEGRRGGYCQQLCAGVQGTWKACSLAIPPFAPTWEAIPGIIAWRNQMQHSAEHQLDLLSKDVEPAVETVKVAIDGDI
;
A
#
# COMPACT_ATOMS: atom_id res chain seq x y z
N MET A 1 11.83 -1.99 -1.70
CA MET A 1 11.27 -2.06 -0.33
C MET A 1 11.63 -0.76 0.36
N ASN A 2 10.72 0.20 0.30
CA ASN A 2 10.98 1.55 0.78
C ASN A 2 10.85 1.55 2.30
N THR A 3 11.98 1.64 2.98
CA THR A 3 12.05 1.90 4.42
C THR A 3 11.57 3.32 4.66
N SER A 4 10.25 3.50 4.69
CA SER A 4 9.63 4.72 5.14
C SER A 4 10.16 4.99 6.55
N ASN A 5 10.94 6.05 6.65
CA ASN A 5 11.41 6.62 7.90
C ASN A 5 10.15 7.09 8.65
N LEU A 6 9.47 6.17 9.34
CA LEU A 6 8.35 6.49 10.21
C LEU A 6 8.92 7.41 11.28
N GLY A 7 8.65 8.71 11.11
CA GLY A 7 9.14 9.78 11.96
C GLY A 7 9.14 9.31 13.40
N VAL A 8 10.35 9.25 13.96
CA VAL A 8 10.73 8.57 15.19
C VAL A 8 9.56 8.52 16.18
N SER A 9 8.76 7.46 16.13
CA SER A 9 7.73 7.24 17.15
C SER A 9 8.50 7.19 18.45
N VAL A 10 8.14 8.02 19.42
CA VAL A 10 8.83 8.05 20.71
C VAL A 10 8.05 7.22 21.72
N CYS A 11 8.70 6.71 22.76
CA CYS A 11 8.10 5.78 23.72
C CYS A 11 6.76 6.27 24.26
N ARG A 12 6.59 7.58 24.53
CA ARG A 12 5.31 8.12 25.03
C ARG A 12 4.11 7.93 24.09
N HIS A 13 4.34 7.66 22.80
CA HIS A 13 3.29 7.39 21.81
C HIS A 13 3.15 5.88 21.51
N CYS A 14 3.96 5.02 22.14
CA CYS A 14 3.85 3.58 22.00
C CYS A 14 2.70 3.07 22.87
N GLN A 15 1.85 2.17 22.35
CA GLN A 15 0.77 1.54 23.12
C GLN A 15 1.29 0.73 24.33
N TYR A 16 2.54 0.27 24.27
CA TYR A 16 3.18 -0.51 25.32
C TYR A 16 3.92 0.34 26.36
N TYR A 17 3.79 1.67 26.28
CA TYR A 17 4.37 2.58 27.25
C TYR A 17 3.34 2.95 28.30
N ARG A 18 3.72 2.77 29.56
CA ARG A 18 2.96 3.26 30.71
C ARG A 18 3.73 4.40 31.35
N ALA A 19 3.15 5.59 31.39
CA ALA A 19 3.77 6.73 32.07
C ALA A 19 3.93 6.44 33.57
N GLU A 20 5.10 6.72 34.12
CA GLU A 20 5.43 6.59 35.54
C GLU A 20 6.07 7.88 36.04
N GLY A 21 5.32 8.61 36.86
CA GLY A 21 5.77 9.91 37.38
C GLY A 21 5.97 10.97 36.29
N ARG A 22 6.94 11.86 36.48
CA ARG A 22 7.16 13.04 35.62
C ARG A 22 8.23 12.87 34.54
N ARG A 23 9.15 11.90 34.70
CA ARG A 23 10.37 11.81 33.87
C ARG A 23 10.41 10.61 32.95
N GLY A 24 9.43 9.72 32.97
CA GLY A 24 9.52 8.51 32.17
C GLY A 24 8.33 7.60 32.35
N GLY A 25 8.56 6.35 32.05
CA GLY A 25 7.56 5.31 32.12
C GLY A 25 8.18 3.94 31.94
N TYR A 26 7.34 2.94 32.02
CA TYR A 26 7.73 1.55 31.82
C TYR A 26 7.29 1.09 30.43
N CYS A 27 8.20 0.48 29.68
CA CYS A 27 7.89 -0.18 28.41
C CYS A 27 7.63 -1.66 28.66
N GLN A 28 6.42 -2.14 28.40
CA GLN A 28 6.05 -3.53 28.64
C GLN A 28 6.73 -4.51 27.69
N GLN A 29 7.01 -4.11 26.44
CA GLN A 29 7.73 -4.96 25.47
C GLN A 29 9.21 -5.15 25.83
N LEU A 30 9.85 -4.14 26.41
CA LEU A 30 11.26 -4.19 26.82
C LEU A 30 11.44 -4.61 28.27
N CYS A 31 10.35 -4.74 29.01
CA CYS A 31 10.32 -5.01 30.45
C CYS A 31 11.24 -4.06 31.27
N ALA A 32 11.32 -2.78 30.88
CA ALA A 32 12.26 -1.82 31.45
C ALA A 32 11.69 -0.39 31.51
N GLY A 33 12.25 0.42 32.42
CA GLY A 33 12.01 1.86 32.48
C GLY A 33 12.66 2.59 31.31
N VAL A 34 11.90 3.46 30.63
CA VAL A 34 12.34 4.23 29.46
C VAL A 34 11.93 5.70 29.61
N GLN A 35 12.67 6.60 28.94
CA GLN A 35 12.26 8.00 28.82
C GLN A 35 11.17 8.12 27.75
N GLY A 36 10.15 8.96 27.99
CA GLY A 36 9.08 9.16 27.02
C GLY A 36 9.53 9.74 25.67
N THR A 37 10.71 10.36 25.61
CA THR A 37 11.34 10.93 24.40
C THR A 37 12.24 9.96 23.65
N TRP A 38 12.53 8.77 24.18
CA TRP A 38 13.32 7.78 23.48
C TRP A 38 12.61 7.28 22.23
N LYS A 39 13.38 6.86 21.22
CA LYS A 39 12.83 6.15 20.06
C LYS A 39 12.03 4.96 20.60
N ALA A 40 10.78 4.84 20.16
CA ALA A 40 9.91 3.72 20.48
C ALA A 40 10.60 2.43 20.05
N CYS A 41 10.25 1.34 20.74
CA CYS A 41 10.79 0.03 20.44
C CYS A 41 10.64 -0.27 18.95
N SER A 42 11.64 -0.90 18.33
CA SER A 42 11.52 -1.43 16.97
C SER A 42 10.36 -2.42 16.81
N LEU A 43 9.81 -2.91 17.92
CA LEU A 43 8.64 -3.78 18.02
C LEU A 43 7.31 -3.01 18.18
N ALA A 44 7.35 -1.68 18.23
CA ALA A 44 6.15 -0.86 18.34
C ALA A 44 5.40 -0.80 16.99
N ILE A 45 4.10 -1.03 17.03
CA ILE A 45 3.23 -0.95 15.86
C ILE A 45 2.72 0.50 15.73
N PRO A 46 2.89 1.17 14.57
CA PRO A 46 2.35 2.50 14.37
C PRO A 46 0.81 2.50 14.40
N PRO A 47 0.16 3.57 14.87
CA PRO A 47 -1.30 3.63 15.01
C PRO A 47 -2.06 3.47 13.69
N PHE A 48 -1.40 3.79 12.57
CA PHE A 48 -1.90 3.56 11.21
C PHE A 48 -1.00 2.60 10.45
N ALA A 49 -0.47 1.57 11.12
CA ALA A 49 0.19 0.47 10.43
C ALA A 49 -0.76 -0.08 9.36
N PRO A 50 -0.25 -0.42 8.17
CA PRO A 50 -1.06 -0.96 7.09
C PRO A 50 -1.49 -2.40 7.40
N THR A 51 -2.35 -2.59 8.40
CA THR A 51 -3.10 -3.84 8.56
C THR A 51 -4.17 -3.96 7.48
N TRP A 52 -4.57 -2.84 6.86
CA TRP A 52 -5.53 -2.79 5.77
C TRP A 52 -4.97 -3.37 4.45
N GLU A 53 -3.65 -3.35 4.25
CA GLU A 53 -3.01 -3.95 3.07
C GLU A 53 -3.17 -5.48 3.03
N ALA A 54 -3.46 -6.10 4.18
CA ALA A 54 -3.68 -7.53 4.32
C ALA A 54 -5.15 -7.93 4.48
N ILE A 55 -6.12 -7.01 4.29
CA ILE A 55 -7.55 -7.37 4.34
C ILE A 55 -7.86 -8.20 3.09
N PRO A 56 -8.19 -9.51 3.23
CA PRO A 56 -8.39 -10.40 2.09
C PRO A 56 -9.46 -9.88 1.11
N GLY A 57 -10.49 -9.22 1.64
CA GLY A 57 -11.51 -8.56 0.85
C GLY A 57 -10.95 -7.44 -0.04
N ILE A 58 -10.18 -6.50 0.52
CA ILE A 58 -9.62 -5.35 -0.23
C ILE A 58 -8.67 -5.84 -1.35
N ILE A 59 -7.87 -6.88 -1.08
CA ILE A 59 -6.99 -7.49 -2.09
C ILE A 59 -7.82 -8.14 -3.20
N ALA A 60 -8.88 -8.87 -2.85
CA ALA A 60 -9.77 -9.50 -3.83
C ALA A 60 -10.41 -8.47 -4.77
N TRP A 61 -10.93 -7.35 -4.24
CA TRP A 61 -11.50 -6.27 -5.06
C TRP A 61 -10.45 -5.63 -5.98
N ARG A 62 -9.25 -5.35 -5.48
CA ARG A 62 -8.15 -4.79 -6.29
C ARG A 62 -7.82 -5.69 -7.48
N ASN A 63 -7.69 -6.99 -7.23
CA ASN A 63 -7.38 -7.97 -8.27
C ASN A 63 -8.53 -8.11 -9.27
N GLN A 64 -9.78 -8.01 -8.82
CA GLN A 64 -10.95 -8.05 -9.71
C GLN A 64 -11.02 -6.81 -10.61
N MET A 65 -10.74 -5.61 -10.09
CA MET A 65 -10.74 -4.36 -10.86
C MET A 65 -9.60 -4.29 -11.89
N GLN A 66 -8.45 -4.91 -11.61
CA GLN A 66 -7.35 -4.98 -12.59
C GLN A 66 -7.72 -5.83 -13.81
N HIS A 67 -8.33 -7.02 -13.60
CA HIS A 67 -8.74 -7.87 -14.72
C HIS A 67 -9.82 -7.24 -15.61
N SER A 68 -10.70 -6.37 -15.07
CA SER A 68 -11.70 -5.69 -15.90
C SER A 68 -11.09 -4.62 -16.81
N ALA A 69 -10.05 -3.92 -16.35
CA ALA A 69 -9.37 -2.90 -17.15
C ALA A 69 -8.57 -3.52 -18.32
N GLU A 70 -7.91 -4.66 -18.06
CA GLU A 70 -7.15 -5.39 -19.08
C GLU A 70 -8.07 -6.02 -20.13
N HIS A 71 -9.20 -6.63 -19.72
CA HIS A 71 -10.18 -7.19 -20.64
C HIS A 71 -10.82 -6.11 -21.53
N GLN A 72 -11.06 -4.90 -20.99
CA GLN A 72 -11.64 -3.80 -21.77
C GLN A 72 -10.64 -3.24 -22.79
N LEU A 73 -9.33 -3.21 -22.48
CA LEU A 73 -8.28 -2.83 -23.42
C LEU A 73 -8.08 -3.87 -24.54
N ASP A 74 -8.17 -5.17 -24.22
CA ASP A 74 -8.07 -6.25 -25.20
C ASP A 74 -9.26 -6.27 -26.18
N LEU A 75 -10.48 -6.04 -25.68
CA LEU A 75 -11.67 -5.90 -26.54
C LEU A 75 -11.57 -4.69 -27.47
N LEU A 76 -11.14 -3.54 -26.96
CA LEU A 76 -10.95 -2.34 -27.78
C LEU A 76 -9.82 -2.52 -28.81
N SER A 77 -8.80 -3.33 -28.52
CA SER A 77 -7.74 -3.64 -29.48
C SER A 77 -8.19 -4.60 -30.58
N LYS A 78 -9.14 -5.51 -30.30
CA LYS A 78 -9.70 -6.44 -31.29
C LYS A 78 -10.57 -5.74 -32.34
N ASP A 79 -11.19 -4.63 -31.98
CA ASP A 79 -11.96 -3.80 -32.93
C ASP A 79 -11.06 -2.94 -33.85
N VAL A 80 -9.76 -2.81 -33.54
CA VAL A 80 -8.81 -2.07 -34.39
C VAL A 80 -8.33 -2.92 -35.57
N GLU A 81 -8.15 -4.23 -35.39
CA GLU A 81 -7.63 -5.14 -36.44
C GLU A 81 -8.49 -5.16 -37.73
N PRO A 82 -9.83 -5.28 -37.72
CA PRO A 82 -10.60 -5.33 -38.97
C PRO A 82 -10.74 -3.96 -39.68
N ALA A 83 -10.48 -2.85 -38.97
CA ALA A 83 -10.54 -1.51 -39.54
C ALA A 83 -9.27 -1.11 -40.30
N VAL A 84 -8.11 -1.69 -39.96
CA VAL A 84 -6.84 -1.38 -40.62
C VAL A 84 -6.70 -2.11 -41.96
N GLU A 85 -7.33 -3.28 -42.12
CA GLU A 85 -7.29 -4.05 -43.36
C GLU A 85 -8.25 -3.51 -44.43
N THR A 86 -9.44 -3.04 -44.03
CA THR A 86 -10.41 -2.41 -44.93
C THR A 86 -9.91 -1.08 -45.53
N VAL A 87 -9.08 -0.34 -44.79
CA VAL A 87 -8.46 0.90 -45.31
C VAL A 87 -7.39 0.61 -46.36
N LYS A 88 -6.61 -0.47 -46.25
CA LYS A 88 -5.58 -0.81 -47.27
C LYS A 88 -6.19 -1.25 -48.60
N VAL A 89 -7.28 -2.02 -48.56
CA VAL A 89 -7.97 -2.51 -49.76
C VAL A 89 -8.56 -1.35 -50.59
N ALA A 90 -8.88 -0.21 -49.99
CA ALA A 90 -9.42 0.96 -50.70
C ALA A 90 -8.36 1.83 -51.40
N ILE A 91 -7.07 1.69 -51.06
CA ILE A 91 -6.00 2.57 -51.58
C ILE A 91 -5.30 1.92 -52.79
N ASP A 92 -5.25 0.59 -52.85
CA ASP A 92 -4.57 -0.15 -53.92
C ASP A 92 -5.49 -0.46 -55.13
N GLY A 93 -6.72 0.05 -55.14
CA GLY A 93 -7.75 -0.26 -56.14
C GLY A 93 -8.00 0.79 -57.23
N ASP A 94 -7.35 1.95 -57.18
CA ASP A 94 -7.44 2.99 -58.21
C ASP A 94 -6.03 3.34 -58.74
N ILE A 95 -5.58 2.62 -59.77
CA ILE A 95 -4.75 3.06 -60.92
C ILE A 95 -4.60 1.90 -61.92
#